data_AF-A0A6G8J4W5-F1
#
_entry.id   AF-A0A6G8J4W5-F1
#
_cell.length_a   1.000
_cell.length_b   1.000
_cell.length_c   1.000
_cell.angle_alpha   90.00
_cell.angle_beta   90.00
_cell.angle_gamma   90.00
#
_symmetry.space_group_name_H-M   'P 1'
#
loop_
_entity.id
_entity.type
_entity.pdbx_description
1 polymer ?
#
loop_
_entity_poly.entity_id
_entity_poly.type
_entity_poly.pdbx_seq_one_letter_code
_entity_poly.pdbx_strand_id
1 'polypeptide(L)'
;MDHTLRQALLEIEGYLEDELHVEIPTKQFKRDILVDYYYYPQDFMNYTEEEQEEVNYCLKRAGYTSCYDALADFMQKANIALPAKDQLSLDNNYTFLVIECCIPPFLKEIKRLAKLQTMVFICAPYFDINDQQHFKVFLATPTTGNLFLQLKNSRQITVESEDITEQKYWSFFEQAVGEIYQTLCMESTKEPEQDVETSLDQFVMRAEIPDPDEFKAQYRLIQRDPQYFINQLKAEGFYGEPSQSFLYYRFLLEDYSYYAYWELDYQEIAEYLSEMIGQPFLLDEEDELQLDQIAEQLEQQSDFSLLMIDTELDGYALLVCKKTERDALVELANALKLPLELCYAN
;
A
#
# COMPACT_ATOMS: atom_id res chain seq x y z
N MET A 1 -10.23 -19.80 12.47
CA MET A 1 -10.42 -18.94 11.30
C MET A 1 -10.11 -19.77 10.07
N ASP A 2 -10.87 -19.62 8.99
CA ASP A 2 -10.59 -20.35 7.76
C ASP A 2 -9.39 -19.77 6.99
N HIS A 3 -8.90 -20.53 6.00
CA HIS A 3 -7.74 -20.17 5.20
C HIS A 3 -7.96 -18.88 4.39
N THR A 4 -9.16 -18.68 3.85
CA THR A 4 -9.48 -17.55 2.97
C THR A 4 -9.45 -16.24 3.73
N LEU A 5 -10.09 -16.19 4.91
CA LEU A 5 -10.12 -15.00 5.76
C LEU A 5 -8.73 -14.69 6.31
N ARG A 6 -7.95 -15.71 6.66
CA ARG A 6 -6.54 -15.55 7.05
C ARG A 6 -5.73 -14.90 5.93
N GLN A 7 -5.87 -15.39 4.70
CA GLN A 7 -5.12 -14.88 3.56
C GLN A 7 -5.49 -13.42 3.26
N ALA A 8 -6.78 -13.08 3.30
CA ALA A 8 -7.23 -11.70 3.12
C ALA A 8 -6.63 -10.75 4.17
N LEU A 9 -6.55 -11.17 5.43
CA LEU A 9 -5.92 -10.36 6.49
C LEU A 9 -4.41 -10.17 6.28
N LEU A 10 -3.68 -11.18 5.80
CA LEU A 10 -2.26 -11.04 5.47
C LEU A 10 -2.03 -10.06 4.32
N GLU A 11 -2.89 -10.08 3.31
CA GLU A 11 -2.79 -9.15 2.17
C GLU A 11 -3.18 -7.72 2.54
N ILE A 12 -4.18 -7.55 3.41
CA ILE A 12 -4.51 -6.24 4.00
C ILE A 12 -3.35 -5.72 4.85
N GLU A 13 -2.76 -6.56 5.69
CA GLU A 13 -1.61 -6.19 6.53
C GLU A 13 -0.42 -5.73 5.68
N GLY A 14 -0.09 -6.47 4.61
CA GLY A 14 0.97 -6.07 3.67
C GLY A 14 0.69 -4.75 2.95
N TYR A 15 -0.58 -4.41 2.66
CA TYR A 15 -0.92 -3.10 2.09
C TYR A 15 -0.76 -1.96 3.10
N LEU A 16 -1.13 -2.21 4.36
CA LEU A 16 -1.11 -1.18 5.42
C LEU A 16 0.30 -0.96 6.00
N GLU A 17 1.33 -1.66 5.51
CA GLU A 17 2.72 -1.34 5.87
C GLU A 17 3.08 0.11 5.49
N ASP A 18 2.49 0.63 4.41
CA ASP A 18 2.72 1.98 3.89
C ASP A 18 1.64 3.00 4.29
N GLU A 19 0.42 2.55 4.62
CA GLU A 19 -0.71 3.41 5.01
C GLU A 19 -1.28 3.02 6.39
N LEU A 20 -0.90 3.78 7.43
CA LEU A 20 -1.26 3.49 8.83
C LEU A 20 -2.75 3.61 9.15
N HIS A 21 -3.48 4.42 8.38
CA HIS A 21 -4.90 4.72 8.59
C HIS A 21 -5.62 4.86 7.25
N VAL A 22 -6.65 4.05 7.04
CA VAL A 22 -7.48 4.11 5.82
C VAL A 22 -8.97 4.10 6.14
N GLU A 23 -9.73 4.88 5.37
CA GLU A 23 -11.19 4.89 5.42
C GLU A 23 -11.74 4.16 4.19
N ILE A 24 -12.48 3.07 4.39
CA ILE A 24 -13.04 2.25 3.32
C ILE A 24 -14.51 2.61 3.09
N PRO A 25 -14.87 3.20 1.93
CA PRO A 25 -16.25 3.46 1.60
C PRO A 25 -17.07 2.18 1.53
N THR A 26 -18.22 2.15 2.20
CA THR A 26 -19.03 0.93 2.33
C THR A 26 -20.51 1.16 2.01
N LYS A 27 -21.12 0.15 1.38
CA LYS A 27 -22.57 0.09 1.17
C LYS A 27 -23.26 -0.79 2.21
N GLN A 28 -22.51 -1.64 2.92
CA GLN A 28 -23.03 -2.60 3.90
C GLN A 28 -23.13 -1.99 5.31
N PHE A 29 -22.15 -1.19 5.70
CA PHE A 29 -22.14 -0.50 7.00
C PHE A 29 -22.77 0.90 6.92
N LYS A 30 -22.98 1.52 8.08
CA LYS A 30 -23.66 2.84 8.19
C LYS A 30 -22.72 4.02 8.09
N ARG A 31 -21.43 3.76 8.15
CA ARG A 31 -20.32 4.67 7.97
C ARG A 31 -19.19 3.88 7.35
N ASP A 32 -18.25 4.59 6.74
CA ASP A 32 -17.02 4.03 6.22
C ASP A 32 -16.32 3.20 7.29
N ILE A 33 -15.67 2.13 6.85
CA ILE A 33 -14.92 1.26 7.74
C ILE A 33 -13.59 1.95 8.00
N LEU A 34 -13.28 2.23 9.26
CA LEU A 34 -11.97 2.78 9.62
C LEU A 34 -11.04 1.61 9.91
N VAL A 35 -9.86 1.64 9.33
CA VAL A 35 -8.83 0.62 9.52
C VAL A 35 -7.55 1.31 9.96
N ASP A 36 -7.08 0.96 11.16
CA ASP A 36 -5.82 1.43 11.71
C ASP A 36 -4.86 0.25 11.83
N TYR A 37 -3.62 0.44 11.39
CA TYR A 37 -2.54 -0.51 11.63
C TYR A 37 -1.53 0.08 12.61
N TYR A 38 -1.48 -0.52 13.81
CA TYR A 38 -0.69 0.02 14.92
C TYR A 38 0.68 -0.65 15.04
N TYR A 39 1.72 0.15 15.21
CA TYR A 39 3.10 -0.23 15.49
C TYR A 39 3.47 0.15 16.92
N TYR A 40 3.51 -0.83 17.82
CA TYR A 40 4.01 -0.58 19.16
C TYR A 40 5.50 -0.94 19.27
N PRO A 41 6.38 -0.04 19.74
CA PRO A 41 6.06 1.20 20.43
C PRO A 41 6.01 2.46 19.56
N GLN A 42 6.39 2.37 18.28
CA GLN A 42 6.60 3.50 17.38
C GLN A 42 5.46 4.53 17.38
N ASP A 43 4.21 4.09 17.23
CA ASP A 43 3.05 4.98 17.16
C ASP A 43 2.75 5.68 18.49
N PHE A 44 3.38 5.22 19.57
CA PHE A 44 3.25 5.74 20.92
C PHE A 44 4.50 6.46 21.41
N MET A 45 5.43 6.75 20.49
CA MET A 45 6.66 7.48 20.72
C MET A 45 6.61 8.82 19.98
N ASN A 46 7.36 9.82 20.47
CA ASN A 46 7.54 11.13 19.83
C ASN A 46 6.29 12.03 19.72
N TYR A 47 5.32 11.86 20.61
CA TYR A 47 4.20 12.79 20.73
C TYR A 47 4.64 14.21 21.09
N THR A 48 3.92 15.18 20.53
CA THR A 48 3.88 16.55 21.07
C THR A 48 3.36 16.54 22.51
N GLU A 49 3.59 17.63 23.25
CA GLU A 49 3.09 17.73 24.64
C GLU A 49 1.56 17.55 24.73
N GLU A 50 0.81 18.06 23.74
CA GLU A 50 -0.65 17.95 23.67
C GLU A 50 -1.11 16.51 23.43
N GLU A 51 -0.56 15.84 22.41
CA GLU A 51 -0.85 14.42 22.13
C GLU A 51 -0.48 13.52 23.31
N GLN A 52 0.64 13.83 23.97
CA GLN A 52 1.08 13.10 25.14
C GLN A 52 0.11 13.26 26.32
N GLU A 53 -0.51 14.43 26.50
CA GLU A 53 -1.58 14.65 27.49
C GLU A 53 -2.84 13.84 27.16
N GLU A 54 -3.24 13.79 25.89
CA GLU A 54 -4.40 13.01 25.45
C GLU A 54 -4.20 11.51 25.66
N VAL A 55 -3.03 10.98 25.29
CA VAL A 55 -2.65 9.59 25.50
C VAL A 55 -2.64 9.27 27.00
N ASN A 56 -2.05 10.13 27.82
CA ASN A 56 -2.03 9.97 29.28
C ASN A 56 -3.45 9.98 29.88
N TYR A 57 -4.33 10.85 29.37
CA TYR A 57 -5.73 10.88 29.76
C TYR A 57 -6.45 9.57 29.39
N CYS A 58 -6.23 9.07 28.18
CA CYS A 58 -6.79 7.83 27.68
C CYS A 58 -6.31 6.61 28.50
N LEU A 59 -5.01 6.51 28.78
CA LEU A 59 -4.42 5.48 29.65
C LEU A 59 -5.01 5.53 31.06
N LYS A 60 -5.09 6.71 31.67
CA LYS A 60 -5.65 6.89 33.01
C LYS A 60 -7.11 6.44 33.09
N ARG A 61 -7.92 6.74 32.06
CA ARG A 61 -9.31 6.27 31.97
C ARG A 61 -9.41 4.76 31.81
N ALA A 62 -8.47 4.14 31.09
CA ALA A 62 -8.38 2.69 30.98
C ALA A 62 -7.80 2.03 32.25
N GLY A 63 -7.17 2.81 33.13
CA GLY A 63 -6.56 2.34 34.37
C GLY A 63 -5.14 1.81 34.18
N TYR A 64 -4.43 2.28 33.15
CA TYR A 64 -3.03 1.95 32.90
C TYR A 64 -2.11 3.14 33.18
N THR A 65 -0.87 2.82 33.52
CA THR A 65 0.21 3.80 33.75
C THR A 65 1.10 4.02 32.54
N SER A 66 1.10 3.09 31.57
CA SER A 66 1.84 3.21 30.32
C SER A 66 1.16 2.41 29.20
N CYS A 67 1.47 2.77 27.94
CA CYS A 67 1.01 2.01 26.78
C CYS A 67 1.49 0.55 26.80
N TYR A 68 2.69 0.29 27.34
CA TYR A 68 3.21 -1.07 27.51
C TYR A 68 2.32 -1.90 28.42
N ASP A 69 1.87 -1.34 29.55
CA ASP A 69 0.99 -2.06 30.48
C ASP A 69 -0.35 -2.43 29.83
N ALA A 70 -0.88 -1.54 28.99
CA ALA A 70 -2.10 -1.78 28.23
C ALA A 70 -1.92 -2.89 27.19
N LEU A 71 -0.81 -2.85 26.43
CA LEU A 71 -0.49 -3.89 25.44
C LEU A 71 -0.23 -5.24 26.12
N ALA A 72 0.54 -5.27 27.21
CA ALA A 72 0.87 -6.48 27.95
C ALA A 72 -0.39 -7.17 28.50
N ASP A 73 -1.33 -6.41 29.07
CA ASP A 73 -2.61 -6.94 29.55
C ASP A 73 -3.45 -7.52 28.39
N PHE A 74 -3.48 -6.84 27.24
CA PHE A 74 -4.15 -7.33 26.04
C PHE A 74 -3.50 -8.62 25.50
N MET A 75 -2.17 -8.68 25.40
CA MET A 75 -1.43 -9.86 24.94
C MET A 75 -1.58 -11.05 25.89
N GLN A 76 -1.56 -10.80 27.20
CA GLN A 76 -1.83 -11.81 28.20
C GLN A 76 -3.24 -12.39 28.02
N LYS A 77 -4.25 -11.53 27.85
CA LYS A 77 -5.62 -11.96 27.54
C LYS A 77 -5.68 -12.77 26.24
N ALA A 78 -4.89 -12.39 25.24
CA ALA A 78 -4.81 -13.10 23.99
C ALA A 78 -4.03 -14.40 24.05
N ASN A 79 -3.33 -14.69 25.16
CA ASN A 79 -2.36 -15.79 25.25
C ASN A 79 -1.35 -15.73 24.09
N ILE A 80 -0.79 -14.55 23.87
CA ILE A 80 0.30 -14.27 22.93
C ILE A 80 1.48 -13.76 23.77
N ALA A 81 2.67 -14.30 23.52
CA ALA A 81 3.88 -13.85 24.21
C ALA A 81 4.29 -12.47 23.67
N LEU A 82 4.31 -11.46 24.54
CA LEU A 82 4.85 -10.14 24.22
C LEU A 82 6.33 -10.07 24.61
N PRO A 83 7.21 -9.54 23.75
CA PRO A 83 8.59 -9.26 24.14
C PRO A 83 8.69 -8.35 25.37
N ALA A 84 9.81 -8.43 26.07
CA ALA A 84 10.07 -7.52 27.18
C ALA A 84 10.16 -6.07 26.67
N LYS A 85 9.80 -5.09 27.51
CA LYS A 85 9.73 -3.69 27.11
C LYS A 85 11.03 -3.14 26.49
N ASP A 86 12.17 -3.62 26.96
CA ASP A 86 13.51 -3.26 26.49
C ASP A 86 13.92 -3.93 25.17
N GLN A 87 13.17 -4.94 24.73
CA GLN A 87 13.37 -5.63 23.45
C GLN A 87 12.55 -5.01 22.32
N LEU A 88 11.55 -4.19 22.65
CA LEU A 88 10.73 -3.47 21.71
C LEU A 88 11.42 -2.15 21.34
N SER A 89 11.54 -1.88 20.05
CA SER A 89 12.24 -0.70 19.52
C SER A 89 11.61 -0.25 18.19
N LEU A 90 12.08 0.85 17.62
CA LEU A 90 11.62 1.32 16.30
C LEU A 90 11.82 0.26 15.21
N ASP A 91 12.87 -0.55 15.31
CA ASP A 91 13.16 -1.62 14.34
C ASP A 91 12.54 -2.98 14.74
N ASN A 92 11.78 -3.02 15.84
CA ASN A 92 11.19 -4.25 16.37
C ASN A 92 9.87 -3.94 17.08
N ASN A 93 8.86 -3.59 16.27
CA ASN A 93 7.51 -3.30 16.75
C ASN A 93 6.69 -4.59 16.90
N TYR A 94 5.74 -4.58 17.83
CA TYR A 94 4.59 -5.47 17.77
C TYR A 94 3.46 -4.77 17.03
N THR A 95 2.92 -5.42 16.00
CA THR A 95 1.85 -4.84 15.17
C THR A 95 0.49 -5.47 15.46
N PHE A 96 -0.58 -4.70 15.24
CA PHE A 96 -1.94 -5.25 15.24
C PHE A 96 -2.90 -4.35 14.44
N LEU A 97 -3.91 -4.97 13.85
CA LEU A 97 -4.92 -4.29 13.04
C LEU A 97 -6.15 -3.97 13.89
N VAL A 98 -6.70 -2.77 13.73
CA VAL A 98 -7.98 -2.36 14.31
C VAL A 98 -8.95 -1.97 13.21
N ILE A 99 -10.13 -2.59 13.19
CA ILE A 99 -11.18 -2.35 12.21
C ILE A 99 -12.42 -1.83 12.96
N GLU A 100 -12.84 -0.61 12.67
CA GLU A 100 -14.06 -0.01 13.22
C GLU A 100 -15.21 -0.01 12.21
N CYS A 101 -16.34 -0.61 12.60
CA CYS A 101 -17.54 -0.69 11.78
C CYS A 101 -18.77 -0.15 12.53
N CYS A 102 -19.68 0.50 11.80
CA CYS A 102 -20.95 0.99 12.35
C CYS A 102 -22.17 0.23 11.78
N ILE A 103 -22.98 -0.37 12.66
CA ILE A 103 -24.22 -1.07 12.28
C ILE A 103 -25.46 -0.54 13.00
N PRO A 104 -26.67 -0.79 12.48
CA PRO A 104 -27.87 -0.70 13.30
C PRO A 104 -27.80 -1.74 14.43
N PRO A 105 -28.10 -1.38 15.68
CA PRO A 105 -28.08 -2.33 16.78
C PRO A 105 -29.07 -3.47 16.52
N PHE A 106 -28.64 -4.72 16.71
CA PHE A 106 -29.52 -5.88 16.58
C PHE A 106 -29.98 -6.44 17.93
N LEU A 107 -29.23 -6.18 19.01
CA LEU A 107 -29.60 -6.53 20.38
C LEU A 107 -30.65 -5.57 20.95
N LYS A 108 -31.66 -6.13 21.63
CA LYS A 108 -32.80 -5.35 22.14
C LYS A 108 -32.39 -4.29 23.17
N GLU A 109 -31.44 -4.59 24.05
CA GLU A 109 -30.91 -3.61 25.01
C GLU A 109 -30.26 -2.40 24.33
N ILE A 110 -29.47 -2.62 23.29
CA ILE A 110 -28.73 -1.56 22.60
C ILE A 110 -29.66 -0.72 21.73
N LYS A 111 -30.66 -1.34 21.07
CA LYS A 111 -31.70 -0.63 20.30
C LYS A 111 -32.43 0.46 21.08
N ARG A 112 -32.51 0.34 22.42
CA ARG A 112 -33.16 1.33 23.29
C ARG A 112 -32.27 2.52 23.60
N LEU A 113 -30.96 2.34 23.55
CA LEU A 113 -29.96 3.32 23.99
C LEU A 113 -29.36 4.10 22.82
N ALA A 114 -29.21 3.45 21.66
CA ALA A 114 -28.57 4.05 20.51
C ALA A 114 -29.26 3.65 19.19
N LYS A 115 -29.14 4.54 18.19
CA LYS A 115 -29.59 4.27 16.81
C LYS A 115 -28.54 3.54 15.97
N LEU A 116 -27.28 3.67 16.36
CA LEU A 116 -26.13 3.02 15.74
C LEU A 116 -25.30 2.36 16.85
N GLN A 117 -24.66 1.25 16.51
CA GLN A 117 -23.71 0.54 17.33
C GLN A 117 -22.39 0.47 16.58
N THR A 118 -21.34 1.00 17.20
CA THR A 118 -19.98 0.85 16.72
C THR A 118 -19.39 -0.44 17.28
N MET A 119 -18.72 -1.18 16.40
CA MET A 119 -17.99 -2.41 16.68
C MET A 119 -16.53 -2.17 16.34
N VAL A 120 -15.64 -2.54 17.24
CA VAL A 120 -14.19 -2.46 17.02
C VAL A 120 -13.64 -3.86 17.07
N PHE A 121 -13.15 -4.34 15.92
CA PHE A 121 -12.46 -5.61 15.80
C PHE A 121 -10.96 -5.37 15.90
N ILE A 122 -10.27 -6.12 16.75
CA ILE A 122 -8.81 -6.05 16.91
C ILE A 122 -8.25 -7.39 16.47
N CYS A 123 -7.42 -7.40 15.44
CA CYS A 123 -6.76 -8.60 14.93
C CYS A 123 -5.32 -8.62 15.46
N ALA A 124 -5.05 -9.50 16.42
CA ALA A 124 -3.74 -9.66 17.02
C ALA A 124 -2.97 -10.79 16.30
N PRO A 125 -1.90 -10.48 15.57
CA PRO A 125 -1.08 -11.50 14.91
C PRO A 125 -0.30 -12.34 15.92
N TYR A 126 -0.12 -13.62 15.61
CA TYR A 126 0.75 -14.55 16.31
C TYR A 126 1.30 -15.60 15.37
N PHE A 127 2.49 -16.11 15.68
CA PHE A 127 3.12 -17.18 14.91
C PHE A 127 2.86 -18.54 15.58
N ASP A 128 2.52 -19.54 14.78
CA ASP A 128 2.39 -20.91 15.25
C ASP A 128 3.76 -21.62 15.35
N ILE A 129 3.75 -22.91 15.69
CA ILE A 129 4.97 -23.72 15.83
C ILE A 129 5.75 -23.92 14.52
N ASN A 130 5.17 -23.57 13.38
CA ASN A 130 5.78 -23.66 12.05
C ASN A 130 6.13 -22.28 11.48
N ASP A 131 6.19 -21.25 12.33
CA ASP A 131 6.44 -19.85 11.96
C ASP A 131 5.41 -19.31 10.94
N GLN A 132 4.20 -19.88 10.90
CA GLN A 132 3.11 -19.32 10.11
C GLN A 132 2.35 -18.28 10.92
N GLN A 133 2.16 -17.10 10.34
CA GLN A 133 1.35 -16.04 10.93
C GLN A 133 -0.14 -16.39 10.90
N HIS A 134 -0.82 -16.16 12.02
CA HIS A 134 -2.26 -16.30 12.23
C HIS A 134 -2.78 -15.14 13.05
N PHE A 135 -4.10 -14.95 13.11
CA PHE A 135 -4.70 -13.86 13.86
C PHE A 135 -5.71 -14.36 14.90
N LYS A 136 -5.69 -13.74 16.08
CA LYS A 136 -6.78 -13.81 17.05
C LYS A 136 -7.62 -12.55 16.95
N VAL A 137 -8.93 -12.72 16.83
CA VAL A 137 -9.87 -11.62 16.63
C VAL A 137 -10.59 -11.30 17.93
N PHE A 138 -10.56 -10.03 18.32
CA PHE A 138 -11.24 -9.53 19.51
C PHE A 138 -12.28 -8.49 19.13
N LEU A 139 -13.39 -8.45 19.85
CA LEU A 139 -14.46 -7.48 19.67
C LEU A 139 -14.60 -6.60 20.91
N ALA A 140 -14.59 -5.28 20.72
CA ALA A 140 -15.02 -4.31 21.71
C ALA A 140 -16.30 -3.60 21.24
N THR A 141 -17.38 -3.73 22.03
CA THR A 141 -18.64 -3.00 21.80
C THR A 141 -19.48 -2.95 23.09
N PRO A 142 -20.17 -1.83 23.39
CA PRO A 142 -20.07 -0.53 22.73
C PRO A 142 -18.70 0.12 22.99
N THR A 143 -18.18 0.87 22.02
CA THR A 143 -16.90 1.58 22.17
C THR A 143 -17.10 3.01 22.69
N THR A 144 -16.01 3.58 23.23
CA THR A 144 -15.90 4.96 23.71
C THR A 144 -14.92 5.81 22.89
N GLY A 145 -14.34 5.26 21.81
CA GLY A 145 -13.30 5.91 20.99
C GLY A 145 -11.90 5.91 21.63
N ASN A 146 -11.74 5.29 22.81
CA ASN A 146 -10.44 5.17 23.49
C ASN A 146 -9.85 3.77 23.23
N LEU A 147 -8.73 3.72 22.51
CA LEU A 147 -8.03 2.48 22.14
C LEU A 147 -7.71 1.61 23.36
N PHE A 148 -7.11 2.16 24.42
CA PHE A 148 -6.73 1.36 25.60
C PHE A 148 -7.94 0.76 26.33
N LEU A 149 -9.09 1.47 26.34
CA LEU A 149 -10.34 0.91 26.85
C LEU A 149 -10.91 -0.17 25.91
N GLN A 150 -10.77 -0.02 24.59
CA GLN A 150 -11.14 -1.05 23.62
C GLN A 150 -10.27 -2.29 23.82
N LEU A 151 -8.94 -2.16 23.87
CA LEU A 151 -7.99 -3.24 24.16
C LEU A 151 -8.32 -3.95 25.47
N LYS A 152 -8.60 -3.20 26.54
CA LYS A 152 -8.96 -3.76 27.85
C LYS A 152 -10.27 -4.55 27.80
N ASN A 153 -11.34 -3.94 27.31
CA ASN A 153 -12.69 -4.47 27.38
C ASN A 153 -13.04 -5.43 26.23
N SER A 154 -12.15 -5.59 25.26
CA SER A 154 -12.38 -6.51 24.14
C SER A 154 -12.47 -7.95 24.62
N ARG A 155 -13.28 -8.76 23.93
CA ARG A 155 -13.39 -10.20 24.15
C ARG A 155 -13.02 -10.94 22.88
N GLN A 156 -12.32 -12.07 22.99
CA GLN A 156 -12.04 -12.89 21.82
C GLN A 156 -13.36 -13.40 21.26
N ILE A 157 -13.48 -13.41 19.93
CA ILE A 157 -14.61 -14.01 19.22
C ILE A 157 -14.09 -15.06 18.24
N THR A 158 -14.88 -16.11 17.99
CA THR A 158 -14.50 -17.17 17.05
C THR A 158 -15.68 -17.64 16.21
N VAL A 159 -15.39 -18.12 14.99
CA VAL A 159 -16.38 -18.74 14.10
C VAL A 159 -16.99 -20.03 14.68
N GLU A 160 -16.26 -20.69 15.59
CA GLU A 160 -16.63 -21.97 16.20
C GLU A 160 -17.58 -21.80 17.40
N SER A 161 -17.88 -20.57 17.82
CA SER A 161 -18.76 -20.29 18.95
C SER A 161 -20.18 -20.80 18.73
N GLU A 162 -20.78 -21.40 19.76
CA GLU A 162 -22.20 -21.80 19.73
C GLU A 162 -23.15 -20.60 19.99
N ASP A 163 -22.62 -19.45 20.41
CA ASP A 163 -23.41 -18.24 20.62
C ASP A 163 -23.78 -17.57 19.28
N ILE A 164 -25.07 -17.62 18.94
CA ILE A 164 -25.65 -16.98 17.75
C ILE A 164 -25.32 -15.47 17.67
N THR A 165 -25.21 -14.80 18.82
CA THR A 165 -24.82 -13.38 18.89
C THR A 165 -23.39 -13.19 18.43
N GLU A 166 -22.49 -14.07 18.86
CA GLU A 166 -21.09 -14.05 18.47
C GLU A 166 -20.91 -14.42 17.00
N GLN A 167 -21.58 -15.46 16.52
CA GLN A 167 -21.60 -15.83 15.10
C GLN A 167 -22.06 -14.66 14.23
N LYS A 168 -23.04 -13.88 14.70
CA LYS A 168 -23.48 -12.68 14.00
C LYS A 168 -22.41 -11.59 13.98
N TYR A 169 -21.72 -11.35 15.09
CA TYR A 169 -20.59 -10.43 15.11
C TYR A 169 -19.45 -10.90 14.19
N TRP A 170 -19.17 -12.21 14.17
CA TRP A 170 -18.20 -12.81 13.27
C TRP A 170 -18.57 -12.59 11.80
N SER A 171 -19.84 -12.73 11.42
CA SER A 171 -20.29 -12.44 10.06
C SER A 171 -20.08 -10.98 9.64
N PHE A 172 -20.20 -10.02 10.58
CA PHE A 172 -19.87 -8.62 10.30
C PHE A 172 -18.36 -8.40 10.16
N PHE A 173 -17.55 -9.11 10.95
CA PHE A 173 -16.10 -9.10 10.78
C PHE A 173 -15.69 -9.63 9.39
N GLU A 174 -16.23 -10.77 8.96
CA GLU A 174 -15.98 -11.33 7.63
C GLU A 174 -16.43 -10.38 6.50
N GLN A 175 -17.59 -9.73 6.66
CA GLN A 175 -18.06 -8.72 5.70
C GLN A 175 -17.12 -7.52 5.64
N ALA A 176 -16.65 -7.03 6.79
CA ALA A 176 -15.74 -5.91 6.85
C ALA A 176 -14.40 -6.26 6.21
N VAL A 177 -13.78 -7.37 6.58
CA VAL A 177 -12.53 -7.85 5.96
C VAL A 177 -12.71 -8.06 4.47
N GLY A 178 -13.85 -8.62 4.05
CA GLY A 178 -14.19 -8.78 2.64
C GLY A 178 -14.24 -7.44 1.90
N GLU A 179 -14.90 -6.42 2.43
CA GLU A 179 -14.94 -5.09 1.81
C GLU A 179 -13.57 -4.39 1.82
N ILE A 180 -12.84 -4.43 2.95
CA ILE A 180 -11.48 -3.87 3.04
C ILE A 180 -10.57 -4.54 2.02
N TYR A 181 -10.56 -5.87 1.96
CA TYR A 181 -9.78 -6.62 0.98
C TYR A 181 -10.22 -6.29 -0.44
N GLN A 182 -11.52 -6.18 -0.69
CA GLN A 182 -12.00 -5.78 -2.01
C GLN A 182 -11.52 -4.38 -2.37
N THR A 183 -11.46 -3.43 -1.44
CA THR A 183 -11.04 -2.05 -1.75
C THR A 183 -9.52 -1.90 -1.83
N LEU A 184 -8.80 -2.35 -0.81
CA LEU A 184 -7.35 -2.19 -0.74
C LEU A 184 -6.60 -3.16 -1.64
N CYS A 185 -7.03 -4.43 -1.67
CA CYS A 185 -6.28 -5.50 -2.34
C CYS A 185 -6.87 -5.86 -3.72
N MET A 186 -8.18 -5.63 -3.94
CA MET A 186 -8.82 -5.88 -5.24
C MET A 186 -9.27 -4.64 -6.02
N GLU A 187 -9.52 -3.48 -5.41
CA GLU A 187 -9.82 -2.21 -6.11
C GLU A 187 -8.53 -1.45 -6.43
N SER A 188 -7.41 -1.75 -5.75
CA SER A 188 -6.05 -1.60 -6.29
C SER A 188 -5.81 -2.41 -7.59
N THR A 189 -6.71 -3.36 -7.91
CA THR A 189 -6.79 -4.04 -9.22
C THR A 189 -8.06 -3.73 -10.01
N LYS A 190 -8.86 -2.72 -9.59
CA LYS A 190 -9.97 -2.18 -10.38
C LYS A 190 -9.75 -0.70 -10.66
N GLU A 191 -8.67 -0.43 -11.40
CA GLU A 191 -8.86 0.50 -12.51
C GLU A 191 -10.00 -0.03 -13.40
N PRO A 192 -10.82 0.84 -14.02
CA PRO A 192 -11.94 0.39 -14.84
C PRO A 192 -11.43 -0.71 -15.77
N GLU A 193 -12.13 -1.85 -15.88
CA GLU A 193 -11.87 -2.86 -16.92
C GLU A 193 -12.03 -2.19 -18.30
N GLN A 194 -11.06 -1.39 -18.72
CA GLN A 194 -10.39 -1.68 -19.96
C GLN A 194 -9.72 -3.02 -19.72
N ASP A 195 -10.16 -4.00 -20.48
CA ASP A 195 -9.43 -5.24 -20.71
C ASP A 195 -7.93 -4.94 -20.76
N VAL A 196 -7.10 -5.65 -19.97
CA VAL A 196 -5.64 -5.42 -19.93
C VAL A 196 -5.07 -5.39 -21.35
N GLU A 197 -5.63 -6.19 -22.25
CA GLU A 197 -5.25 -6.16 -23.66
C GLU A 197 -5.57 -4.82 -24.34
N THR A 198 -6.73 -4.24 -24.05
CA THR A 198 -7.12 -2.91 -24.51
C THR A 198 -6.23 -1.81 -23.92
N SER A 199 -5.89 -1.87 -22.63
CA SER A 199 -4.97 -0.91 -22.01
C SER A 199 -3.57 -1.04 -22.59
N LEU A 200 -3.11 -2.27 -22.81
CA LEU A 200 -1.81 -2.56 -23.39
C LEU A 200 -1.75 -2.10 -24.85
N ASP A 201 -2.80 -2.33 -25.64
CA ASP A 201 -2.96 -1.79 -27.01
C ASP A 201 -2.96 -0.26 -27.03
N GLN A 202 -3.63 0.38 -26.07
CA GLN A 202 -3.63 1.83 -25.95
C GLN A 202 -2.25 2.36 -25.53
N PHE A 203 -1.57 1.68 -24.62
CA PHE A 203 -0.25 2.07 -24.14
C PHE A 203 0.77 2.03 -25.28
N VAL A 204 0.91 0.88 -25.96
CA VAL A 204 1.89 0.74 -27.06
C VAL A 204 1.60 1.71 -28.22
N MET A 205 0.32 2.00 -28.49
CA MET A 205 -0.08 2.98 -29.50
C MET A 205 0.30 4.41 -29.09
N ARG A 206 -0.01 4.82 -27.84
CA ARG A 206 0.23 6.19 -27.36
C ARG A 206 1.69 6.48 -27.06
N ALA A 207 2.44 5.48 -26.58
CA ALA A 207 3.88 5.55 -26.36
C ALA A 207 4.68 5.35 -27.66
N GLU A 208 4.00 5.10 -28.78
CA GLU A 208 4.60 4.91 -30.11
C GLU A 208 5.68 3.81 -30.14
N ILE A 209 5.43 2.71 -29.41
CA ILE A 209 6.36 1.57 -29.32
C ILE A 209 6.57 0.96 -30.73
N PRO A 210 7.82 0.86 -31.24
CA PRO A 210 8.12 0.37 -32.58
C PRO A 210 7.68 -1.07 -32.87
N ASP A 211 7.77 -1.96 -31.87
CA ASP A 211 7.30 -3.35 -31.97
C ASP A 211 6.25 -3.65 -30.89
N PRO A 212 4.98 -3.29 -31.14
CA PRO A 212 3.89 -3.51 -30.18
C PRO A 212 3.67 -4.99 -29.87
N ASP A 213 3.84 -5.89 -30.85
CA ASP A 213 3.53 -7.31 -30.65
C ASP A 213 4.56 -7.98 -29.75
N GLU A 214 5.85 -7.66 -29.93
CA GLU A 214 6.92 -8.13 -29.06
C GLU A 214 6.78 -7.56 -27.65
N PHE A 215 6.53 -6.24 -27.52
CA PHE A 215 6.29 -5.61 -26.21
C PHE A 215 5.15 -6.31 -25.45
N LYS A 216 4.03 -6.55 -26.11
CA LYS A 216 2.88 -7.24 -25.51
C LYS A 216 3.19 -8.68 -25.15
N ALA A 217 3.94 -9.39 -26.01
CA ALA A 217 4.34 -10.77 -25.74
C ALA A 217 5.25 -10.86 -24.51
N GLN A 218 6.23 -9.96 -24.40
CA GLN A 218 7.14 -9.90 -23.26
C GLN A 218 6.42 -9.48 -21.98
N TYR A 219 5.55 -8.47 -22.02
CA TYR A 219 4.74 -8.06 -20.87
C TYR A 219 3.96 -9.24 -20.28
N ARG A 220 3.24 -10.00 -21.12
CA ARG A 220 2.52 -11.20 -20.67
C ARG A 220 3.45 -12.29 -20.14
N LEU A 221 4.64 -12.43 -20.73
CA LEU A 221 5.60 -13.43 -20.30
C LEU A 221 6.18 -13.08 -18.91
N ILE A 222 6.49 -11.81 -18.65
CA ILE A 222 6.95 -11.33 -17.34
C ILE A 222 5.90 -11.61 -16.27
N GLN A 223 4.62 -11.33 -16.57
CA GLN A 223 3.52 -11.62 -15.66
C GLN A 223 3.36 -13.13 -15.38
N ARG A 224 3.54 -13.98 -16.40
CA ARG A 224 3.33 -15.42 -16.29
C ARG A 224 4.50 -16.15 -15.65
N ASP A 225 5.73 -15.74 -15.96
CA ASP A 225 6.96 -16.42 -15.56
C ASP A 225 8.09 -15.40 -15.30
N PRO A 226 7.99 -14.60 -14.22
CA PRO A 226 9.01 -13.61 -13.88
C PRO A 226 10.37 -14.28 -13.57
N GLN A 227 10.35 -15.53 -13.08
CA GLN A 227 11.57 -16.27 -12.74
C GLN A 227 12.45 -16.54 -13.96
N TYR A 228 11.88 -16.70 -15.16
CA TYR A 228 12.63 -16.79 -16.41
C TYR A 228 13.54 -15.57 -16.61
N PHE A 229 12.99 -14.36 -16.43
CA PHE A 229 13.72 -13.10 -16.59
C PHE A 229 14.72 -12.85 -15.46
N ILE A 230 14.34 -13.19 -14.22
CA ILE A 230 15.26 -13.13 -13.07
C ILE A 230 16.49 -14.02 -13.30
N ASN A 231 16.30 -15.22 -13.83
CA ASN A 231 17.40 -16.13 -14.14
C ASN A 231 18.28 -15.60 -15.28
N GLN A 232 17.67 -14.95 -16.29
CA GLN A 232 18.40 -14.28 -17.36
C GLN A 232 19.27 -13.14 -16.81
N LEU A 233 18.71 -12.26 -15.96
CA LEU A 233 19.45 -11.19 -15.29
C LEU A 233 20.62 -11.73 -14.45
N LYS A 234 20.37 -12.78 -13.65
CA LYS A 234 21.43 -13.42 -12.85
C LYS A 234 22.53 -14.02 -13.73
N ALA A 235 22.19 -14.55 -14.91
CA ALA A 235 23.17 -15.04 -15.89
C ALA A 235 23.96 -13.91 -16.57
N GLU A 236 23.35 -12.74 -16.75
CA GLU A 236 23.99 -11.50 -17.24
C GLU A 236 24.87 -10.83 -16.16
N GLY A 237 24.81 -11.31 -14.91
CA GLY A 237 25.65 -10.85 -13.81
C GLY A 237 24.99 -9.84 -12.88
N PHE A 238 23.65 -9.72 -12.90
CA PHE A 238 22.91 -8.93 -11.92
C PHE A 238 23.03 -9.54 -10.51
N TYR A 239 23.38 -8.72 -9.52
CA TYR A 239 23.50 -9.12 -8.12
C TYR A 239 22.36 -8.51 -7.31
N GLY A 240 21.50 -9.36 -6.73
CA GLY A 240 20.34 -8.95 -5.95
C GLY A 240 19.09 -9.74 -6.32
N GLU A 241 17.97 -9.37 -5.72
CA GLU A 241 16.64 -9.82 -6.14
C GLU A 241 15.95 -8.67 -6.88
N PRO A 242 15.82 -8.73 -8.21
CA PRO A 242 15.21 -7.64 -8.98
C PRO A 242 13.71 -7.56 -8.71
N SER A 243 13.20 -6.35 -8.54
CA SER A 243 11.77 -6.09 -8.40
C SER A 243 11.02 -6.23 -9.73
N GLN A 244 9.70 -6.30 -9.66
CA GLN A 244 8.86 -6.37 -10.87
C GLN A 244 8.98 -5.08 -11.70
N SER A 245 9.06 -3.91 -11.05
CA SER A 245 9.34 -2.61 -11.66
C SER A 245 10.63 -2.68 -12.49
N PHE A 246 11.71 -3.20 -11.88
CA PHE A 246 12.98 -3.35 -12.59
C PHE A 246 12.90 -4.32 -13.77
N LEU A 247 12.13 -5.42 -13.67
CA LEU A 247 11.91 -6.32 -14.80
C LEU A 247 11.18 -5.63 -15.96
N TYR A 248 10.15 -4.84 -15.67
CA TYR A 248 9.45 -4.08 -16.71
C TYR A 248 10.33 -3.02 -17.34
N TYR A 249 11.11 -2.29 -16.55
CA TYR A 249 12.10 -1.38 -17.10
C TYR A 249 13.07 -2.12 -18.04
N ARG A 250 13.80 -3.11 -17.50
CA ARG A 250 14.89 -3.78 -18.19
C ARG A 250 14.47 -4.49 -19.48
N PHE A 251 13.30 -5.11 -19.50
CA PHE A 251 12.87 -5.93 -20.64
C PHE A 251 11.84 -5.25 -21.54
N LEU A 252 11.15 -4.19 -21.09
CA LEU A 252 10.12 -3.52 -21.90
C LEU A 252 10.45 -2.08 -22.26
N LEU A 253 11.08 -1.32 -21.36
CA LEU A 253 11.20 0.14 -21.51
C LEU A 253 12.63 0.62 -21.80
N GLU A 254 13.64 -0.14 -21.40
CA GLU A 254 15.06 0.25 -21.47
C GLU A 254 15.46 0.72 -22.88
N ASP A 255 15.11 -0.06 -23.91
CA ASP A 255 15.42 0.24 -25.32
C ASP A 255 14.81 1.55 -25.85
N TYR A 256 13.84 2.13 -25.13
CA TYR A 256 13.13 3.35 -25.51
C TYR A 256 13.44 4.53 -24.57
N SER A 257 14.26 4.28 -23.55
CA SER A 257 14.51 5.21 -22.46
C SER A 257 15.94 5.72 -22.47
N TYR A 258 16.13 6.90 -21.91
CA TYR A 258 17.45 7.36 -21.48
C TYR A 258 17.72 6.84 -20.07
N TYR A 259 18.96 6.41 -19.80
CA TYR A 259 19.39 6.03 -18.46
C TYR A 259 20.71 6.71 -18.10
N ALA A 260 20.74 7.36 -16.94
CA ALA A 260 21.96 7.89 -16.33
C ALA A 260 22.15 7.28 -14.94
N TYR A 261 23.34 6.74 -14.71
CA TYR A 261 23.72 6.28 -13.37
C TYR A 261 24.17 7.48 -12.54
N TRP A 262 23.48 7.72 -11.43
CA TRP A 262 23.80 8.71 -10.39
C TRP A 262 23.69 10.20 -10.76
N GLU A 263 24.43 10.71 -11.76
CA GLU A 263 24.39 12.12 -12.18
C GLU A 263 23.89 12.25 -13.63
N LEU A 264 23.08 13.28 -13.90
CA LEU A 264 22.60 13.58 -15.26
C LEU A 264 23.72 14.20 -16.08
N ASP A 265 24.10 13.54 -17.17
CA ASP A 265 24.94 14.16 -18.19
C ASP A 265 24.05 15.05 -19.09
N TYR A 266 24.16 16.36 -18.91
CA TYR A 266 23.35 17.34 -19.64
C TYR A 266 23.57 17.28 -21.15
N GLN A 267 24.77 16.90 -21.59
CA GLN A 267 25.03 16.73 -23.01
C GLN A 267 24.31 15.49 -23.53
N GLU A 268 24.43 14.35 -22.85
CA GLU A 268 23.79 13.10 -23.29
C GLU A 268 22.26 13.19 -23.27
N ILE A 269 21.67 13.75 -22.21
CA ILE A 269 20.21 13.93 -22.16
C ILE A 269 19.74 14.94 -23.23
N ALA A 270 20.48 16.02 -23.50
CA ALA A 270 20.12 16.96 -24.56
C ALA A 270 20.22 16.31 -25.96
N GLU A 271 21.21 15.46 -26.19
CA GLU A 271 21.34 14.66 -27.42
C GLU A 271 20.15 13.69 -27.56
N TYR A 272 19.83 12.92 -26.51
CA TYR A 272 18.67 12.04 -26.47
C TYR A 272 17.36 12.78 -26.75
N LEU A 273 17.11 13.88 -26.04
CA LEU A 273 15.90 14.68 -26.22
C LEU A 273 15.82 15.22 -27.65
N SER A 274 16.93 15.74 -28.19
CA SER A 274 17.00 16.25 -29.56
C SER A 274 16.64 15.20 -30.61
N GLU A 275 17.13 13.97 -30.43
CA GLU A 275 16.81 12.84 -31.29
C GLU A 275 15.31 12.49 -31.21
N MET A 276 14.79 12.34 -29.99
CA MET A 276 13.40 11.92 -29.76
C MET A 276 12.38 12.95 -30.27
N ILE A 277 12.65 14.25 -30.12
CA ILE A 277 11.73 15.31 -30.60
C ILE A 277 11.98 15.73 -32.04
N GLY A 278 13.08 15.28 -32.65
CA GLY A 278 13.44 15.58 -34.05
C GLY A 278 13.85 17.04 -34.32
N GLN A 279 14.22 17.80 -33.28
CA GLN A 279 14.71 19.18 -33.37
C GLN A 279 15.78 19.44 -32.30
N PRO A 280 16.69 20.42 -32.48
CA PRO A 280 17.70 20.72 -31.47
C PRO A 280 17.08 21.12 -30.13
N PHE A 281 17.49 20.43 -29.06
CA PHE A 281 17.22 20.75 -27.66
C PHE A 281 18.56 21.00 -26.97
N LEU A 282 18.66 22.10 -26.23
CA LEU A 282 19.91 22.50 -25.58
C LEU A 282 19.64 22.72 -24.09
N LEU A 283 20.55 22.20 -23.27
CA LEU A 283 20.60 22.45 -21.84
C LEU A 283 21.89 23.20 -21.53
N ASP A 284 21.83 24.14 -20.59
CA ASP A 284 23.01 24.82 -20.08
C ASP A 284 23.44 24.14 -18.78
N GLU A 285 24.63 23.56 -18.76
CA GLU A 285 25.19 22.92 -17.56
C GLU A 285 25.35 23.91 -16.40
N GLU A 286 25.50 25.21 -16.67
CA GLU A 286 25.62 26.23 -15.62
C GLU A 286 24.32 26.45 -14.82
N ASP A 287 23.18 25.98 -15.33
CA ASP A 287 21.87 26.18 -14.70
C ASP A 287 21.55 25.15 -13.60
N GLU A 288 22.35 24.07 -13.45
CA GLU A 288 22.16 22.98 -12.47
C GLU A 288 20.70 22.47 -12.38
N LEU A 289 20.05 22.34 -13.55
CA LEU A 289 18.62 22.03 -13.65
C LEU A 289 18.26 20.65 -13.09
N GLN A 290 17.22 20.60 -12.27
CA GLN A 290 16.58 19.36 -11.83
C GLN A 290 15.68 18.77 -12.93
N LEU A 291 15.28 17.50 -12.79
CA LEU A 291 14.49 16.79 -13.81
C LEU A 291 13.14 17.44 -14.12
N ASP A 292 12.46 17.97 -13.10
CA ASP A 292 11.21 18.72 -13.24
C ASP A 292 11.43 19.95 -14.13
N GLN A 293 12.53 20.67 -13.92
CA GLN A 293 12.88 21.85 -14.72
C GLN A 293 13.24 21.50 -16.16
N ILE A 294 13.92 20.37 -16.40
CA ILE A 294 14.20 19.86 -17.75
C ILE A 294 12.88 19.49 -18.45
N ALA A 295 11.95 18.83 -17.75
CA ALA A 295 10.63 18.49 -18.26
C ALA A 295 9.81 19.76 -18.60
N GLU A 296 9.83 20.78 -17.75
CA GLU A 296 9.19 22.08 -18.02
C GLU A 296 9.77 22.76 -19.26
N GLN A 297 11.09 22.78 -19.40
CA GLN A 297 11.75 23.37 -20.56
C GLN A 297 11.40 22.62 -21.84
N LEU A 298 11.39 21.28 -21.82
CA LEU A 298 10.97 20.44 -22.95
C LEU A 298 9.53 20.77 -23.38
N GLU A 299 8.63 20.89 -22.41
CA GLU A 299 7.22 21.21 -22.62
C GLU A 299 6.95 22.65 -23.10
N GLN A 300 7.90 23.56 -22.88
CA GLN A 300 7.85 24.95 -23.37
C GLN A 300 8.39 25.08 -24.79
N GLN A 301 9.35 24.22 -25.16
CA GLN A 301 10.06 24.28 -26.44
C GLN A 301 9.53 23.29 -27.49
N SER A 302 8.67 22.35 -27.09
CA SER A 302 8.17 21.28 -27.96
C SER A 302 6.75 20.82 -27.58
N ASP A 303 6.16 19.99 -28.43
CA ASP A 303 4.89 19.29 -28.14
C ASP A 303 5.09 17.99 -27.35
N PHE A 304 6.28 17.79 -26.77
CA PHE A 304 6.65 16.61 -25.98
C PHE A 304 6.73 16.93 -24.49
N SER A 305 6.70 15.86 -23.69
CA SER A 305 6.89 15.85 -22.25
C SER A 305 7.82 14.71 -21.88
N LEU A 306 8.26 14.69 -20.63
CA LEU A 306 9.21 13.74 -20.08
C LEU A 306 8.56 13.00 -18.91
N LEU A 307 8.64 11.67 -18.94
CA LEU A 307 8.21 10.79 -17.86
C LEU A 307 9.44 10.18 -17.20
N MET A 308 9.35 9.97 -15.89
CA MET A 308 10.35 9.24 -15.12
C MET A 308 9.96 7.76 -15.10
N ILE A 309 10.94 6.88 -15.21
CA ILE A 309 10.77 5.45 -14.98
C ILE A 309 11.35 5.11 -13.61
N ASP A 310 10.52 4.62 -12.68
CA ASP A 310 11.02 4.15 -11.38
C ASP A 310 11.66 2.77 -11.53
N THR A 311 12.98 2.75 -11.59
CA THR A 311 13.75 1.51 -11.72
C THR A 311 14.09 0.88 -10.38
N GLU A 312 13.80 1.56 -9.26
CA GLU A 312 14.27 1.23 -7.91
C GLU A 312 15.80 1.11 -7.80
N LEU A 313 16.53 1.66 -8.77
CA LEU A 313 17.99 1.79 -8.77
C LEU A 313 18.40 3.25 -8.54
N ASP A 314 19.63 3.43 -8.07
CA ASP A 314 20.27 4.75 -7.95
C ASP A 314 20.61 5.33 -9.34
N GLY A 315 19.60 5.83 -10.06
CA GLY A 315 19.77 6.44 -11.38
C GLY A 315 18.49 7.08 -11.93
N TYR A 316 18.64 7.76 -13.06
CA TYR A 316 17.56 8.44 -13.76
C TYR A 316 17.23 7.70 -15.03
N ALA A 317 16.03 7.13 -15.10
CA ALA A 317 15.48 6.53 -16.31
C ALA A 317 14.35 7.41 -16.84
N LEU A 318 14.39 7.80 -18.10
CA LEU A 318 13.50 8.82 -18.67
C LEU A 318 12.90 8.35 -19.99
N LEU A 319 11.62 8.64 -20.20
CA LEU A 319 10.88 8.33 -21.42
C LEU A 319 10.24 9.60 -21.99
N VAL A 320 10.54 9.91 -23.26
CA VAL A 320 9.89 11.01 -23.98
C VAL A 320 8.52 10.57 -24.50
N CYS A 321 7.50 11.40 -24.30
CA CYS A 321 6.17 11.17 -24.86
C CYS A 321 5.55 12.47 -25.38
N LYS A 322 4.46 12.36 -26.14
CA LYS A 322 3.70 13.56 -26.54
C LYS A 322 3.03 14.19 -25.33
N LYS A 323 3.12 15.51 -25.21
CA LYS A 323 2.51 16.28 -24.12
C LYS A 323 1.00 16.03 -23.98
N THR A 324 0.30 15.85 -25.10
CA THR A 324 -1.15 15.55 -25.11
C THR A 324 -1.49 14.14 -24.62
N GLU A 325 -0.51 13.24 -24.60
CA GLU A 325 -0.67 11.83 -24.22
C GLU A 325 -0.15 11.55 -22.82
N ARG A 326 0.63 12.45 -22.23
CA ARG A 326 1.33 12.31 -20.94
C ARG A 326 0.44 11.74 -19.83
N ASP A 327 -0.65 12.43 -19.50
CA ASP A 327 -1.51 12.02 -18.38
C ASP A 327 -2.19 10.67 -18.66
N ALA A 328 -2.62 10.43 -19.90
CA ALA A 328 -3.22 9.17 -20.32
C ALA A 328 -2.20 8.00 -20.29
N LEU A 329 -0.93 8.27 -20.60
CA LEU A 329 0.13 7.28 -20.51
C LEU A 329 0.45 6.91 -19.06
N VAL A 330 0.46 7.88 -18.14
CA VAL A 330 0.64 7.62 -16.71
C VAL A 330 -0.55 6.83 -16.17
N GLU A 331 -1.79 7.20 -16.52
CA GLU A 331 -2.98 6.41 -16.17
C GLU A 331 -2.88 4.96 -16.69
N LEU A 332 -2.51 4.77 -17.96
CA LEU A 332 -2.34 3.42 -18.53
C LEU A 332 -1.18 2.65 -17.89
N ALA A 333 -0.09 3.34 -17.54
CA ALA A 333 1.04 2.73 -16.86
C ALA A 333 0.64 2.23 -15.47
N ASN A 334 -0.12 3.02 -14.71
CA ASN A 334 -0.68 2.62 -13.42
C ASN A 334 -1.59 1.38 -13.60
N ALA A 335 -2.48 1.38 -14.61
CA ALA A 335 -3.35 0.24 -14.95
C ALA A 335 -2.56 -1.05 -15.18
N LEU A 336 -1.44 -0.92 -15.90
CA LEU A 336 -0.58 -2.01 -16.33
C LEU A 336 0.52 -2.32 -15.30
N LYS A 337 0.60 -1.54 -14.20
CA LYS A 337 1.69 -1.58 -13.23
C LYS A 337 3.07 -1.42 -13.87
N LEU A 338 3.16 -0.63 -14.93
CA LEU A 338 4.43 -0.21 -15.52
C LEU A 338 5.00 0.93 -14.67
N PRO A 339 6.31 0.96 -14.42
CA PRO A 339 6.92 1.92 -13.50
C PRO A 339 7.13 3.28 -14.18
N LEU A 340 6.06 3.98 -14.56
CA LEU A 340 6.12 5.28 -15.23
C LEU A 340 5.38 6.33 -14.42
N GLU A 341 6.08 7.43 -14.13
CA GLU A 341 5.57 8.53 -13.32
C GLU A 341 5.88 9.88 -13.97
N LEU A 342 5.24 10.93 -13.46
CA LEU A 342 5.56 12.30 -13.85
C LEU A 342 6.89 12.73 -13.23
N CYS A 343 7.69 13.52 -13.96
CA CYS A 343 8.91 14.12 -13.41
C CYS A 343 8.68 15.19 -12.32
N TYR A 344 7.42 15.45 -11.93
CA TYR A 344 7.05 16.45 -10.92
C TYR A 344 6.72 15.77 -9.58
N ALA A 345 7.51 16.03 -8.55
CA ALA A 345 7.13 15.73 -7.17
C ALA A 345 6.17 16.81 -6.67
N ASN A 346 5.00 16.43 -6.14
CA ASN A 346 4.20 17.31 -5.29
C ASN A 346 4.57 17.10 -3.83
#